data_AF-A0A5S9MHT9-F1
#
_entry.id   AF-A0A5S9MHT9-F1
#
_cell.length_a   1.000
_cell.length_b   1.000
_cell.length_c   1.000
_cell.angle_alpha   90.00
_cell.angle_beta   90.00
_cell.angle_gamma   90.00
#
_symmetry.space_group_name_H-M   'P 1'
#
loop_
_entity.id
_entity.type
_entity.pdbx_description
1 polymer ?
#
loop_
_entity_poly.entity_id
_entity_poly.type
_entity_poly.pdbx_seq_one_letter_code
_entity_poly.pdbx_strand_id
1 'polypeptide(L)'
;MNPIIAYVISQVLLQSGKGLMYAAAYWKKWRPAPVFALGEVKEFFSFGAFQLASRLVNRAGSNIDMILIGRFLGAEALGIYSLAYQIVTIPVLKINPIVTRVAFPVFESQRDHSMLREGFLSMTNMLALVSFPLLIGLAAVSDSFIEVVFGENG
;
A
#
# COMPACT_ATOMS: atom_id res chain seq x y z
N MET A 1 14.41 0.20 28.27
CA MET A 1 14.71 0.37 26.83
C MET A 1 13.41 0.22 26.06
N ASN A 2 13.01 1.19 25.25
CA ASN A 2 11.70 1.21 24.57
C ASN A 2 11.62 0.05 23.55
N PRO A 3 10.61 -0.85 23.60
CA PRO A 3 10.52 -2.04 22.72
C PRO A 3 10.56 -1.70 21.22
N ILE A 4 10.09 -0.51 20.84
CA ILE A 4 10.16 0.00 19.45
C ILE A 4 11.62 0.21 19.02
N ILE A 5 12.45 0.78 19.90
CA ILE A 5 13.87 1.04 19.62
C ILE A 5 14.63 -0.29 19.49
N ALA A 6 14.31 -1.28 20.34
CA ALA A 6 14.91 -2.61 20.24
C ALA A 6 14.57 -3.31 18.91
N TYR A 7 13.33 -3.20 18.43
CA TYR A 7 12.92 -3.73 17.12
C TYR A 7 13.65 -3.02 15.96
N VAL A 8 13.71 -1.69 15.98
CA VAL A 8 14.42 -0.92 14.94
C VAL A 8 15.90 -1.28 14.89
N ILE A 9 16.56 -1.34 16.05
CA ILE A 9 17.97 -1.75 16.14
C ILE A 9 18.17 -3.17 15.61
N SER A 10 17.27 -4.10 15.94
CA SER A 10 17.33 -5.48 15.45
C SER A 10 17.20 -5.56 13.92
N GLN A 11 16.30 -4.76 13.31
CA GLN A 11 16.11 -4.69 11.86
C GLN A 11 17.33 -4.09 11.15
N VAL A 12 17.87 -3.00 11.70
CA VAL A 12 19.07 -2.34 11.14
C VAL A 12 20.27 -3.29 11.21
N LEU A 13 20.49 -3.98 12.33
CA LEU A 13 21.57 -4.95 12.49
C LEU A 13 21.44 -6.12 11.52
N LEU A 14 20.24 -6.69 11.37
CA LEU A 14 19.99 -7.83 10.47
C LEU A 14 20.19 -7.46 8.99
N GLN A 15 19.67 -6.31 8.56
CA GLN A 15 19.79 -5.86 7.17
C GLN A 15 21.24 -5.47 6.84
N SER A 16 21.92 -4.80 7.76
CA SER A 16 23.34 -4.44 7.61
C SER A 16 24.23 -5.68 7.59
N GLY A 17 23.94 -6.68 8.44
CA GLY A 17 24.65 -7.95 8.47
C GLY A 17 24.52 -8.74 7.17
N LYS A 18 23.31 -8.81 6.58
CA LYS A 18 23.09 -9.39 5.25
C LYS A 18 23.86 -8.63 4.16
N GLY A 19 23.85 -7.29 4.20
CA GLY A 19 24.60 -6.44 3.28
C GLY A 19 26.10 -6.74 3.31
N LEU A 20 26.68 -6.87 4.52
CA LEU A 20 28.09 -7.22 4.70
C LEU A 20 28.40 -8.65 4.24
N MET A 21 27.53 -9.62 4.52
CA MET A 21 27.69 -10.99 4.03
C MET A 21 27.64 -11.08 2.50
N TYR A 22 26.68 -10.39 1.87
CA TYR A 22 26.61 -10.34 0.41
C TYR A 22 27.81 -9.62 -0.19
N ALA A 23 28.23 -8.50 0.40
CA ALA A 23 29.44 -7.82 -0.03
C ALA A 23 30.66 -8.75 0.08
N ALA A 24 30.86 -9.42 1.22
CA ALA A 24 31.99 -10.34 1.42
C ALA A 24 31.96 -11.55 0.48
N ALA A 25 30.79 -12.18 0.30
CA ALA A 25 30.61 -13.35 -0.56
C ALA A 25 30.76 -13.00 -2.05
N TYR A 26 30.26 -11.84 -2.48
CA TYR A 26 30.29 -11.41 -3.87
C TYR A 26 31.51 -10.53 -4.21
N TRP A 27 32.36 -10.14 -3.26
CA TRP A 27 33.55 -9.32 -3.51
C TRP A 27 34.51 -9.92 -4.54
N LYS A 28 34.59 -11.27 -4.60
CA LYS A 28 35.41 -11.98 -5.59
C LYS A 28 34.77 -12.02 -6.99
N LYS A 29 33.43 -11.92 -7.09
CA LYS A 29 32.67 -12.09 -8.34
C LYS A 29 32.20 -10.76 -8.95
N TRP A 30 31.92 -9.76 -8.11
CA TRP A 30 31.44 -8.45 -8.50
C TRP A 30 32.27 -7.39 -7.77
N ARG A 31 33.33 -6.91 -8.44
CA ARG A 31 34.12 -5.78 -7.95
C ARG A 31 33.39 -4.50 -8.34
N PRO A 32 32.92 -3.68 -7.38
CA PRO A 32 32.32 -2.39 -7.70
C PRO A 32 33.42 -1.49 -8.29
N ALA A 33 33.47 -1.41 -9.62
CA ALA A 33 34.27 -0.45 -10.34
C ALA A 33 33.36 0.73 -10.72
N PRO A 34 33.81 1.99 -10.61
CA PRO A 34 33.04 3.15 -11.04
C PRO A 34 33.06 3.24 -12.57
N VAL A 35 32.35 2.33 -13.23
CA VAL A 35 32.16 2.35 -14.68
C VAL A 35 30.89 3.14 -14.96
N PHE A 36 31.02 4.45 -15.13
CA PHE A 36 29.92 5.32 -15.54
C PHE A 36 29.69 5.16 -17.06
N ALA A 37 29.03 4.07 -17.44
CA ALA A 37 28.58 3.86 -18.81
C ALA A 37 27.28 4.64 -19.08
N LEU A 38 27.38 5.97 -19.18
CA LEU A 38 26.25 6.87 -19.47
C LEU A 38 25.45 6.46 -20.73
N GLY A 39 26.09 5.77 -21.67
CA GLY A 39 25.44 5.19 -22.86
C GLY A 39 24.48 4.04 -22.55
N GLU A 40 24.84 3.14 -21.63
CA GLU A 40 24.01 1.99 -21.23
C GLU A 40 22.87 2.43 -20.29
N VAL A 41 23.10 3.44 -19.46
CA VAL A 41 22.09 3.97 -18.53
C VAL A 41 20.92 4.64 -19.28
N LYS A 42 21.14 5.16 -20.49
CA LYS A 42 20.10 5.89 -21.24
C LYS A 42 18.86 5.05 -21.52
N GLU A 43 19.03 3.76 -21.80
CA GLU A 43 17.91 2.83 -22.04
C GLU A 43 17.17 2.47 -20.73
N PHE A 44 17.90 2.30 -19.64
CA PHE A 44 17.30 2.11 -18.31
C PHE A 44 16.60 3.38 -17.81
N PHE A 45 17.08 4.56 -18.20
CA PHE A 45 16.51 5.84 -17.79
C PHE A 45 15.15 6.09 -18.44
N SER A 46 14.95 5.74 -19.72
CA SER A 46 13.63 5.86 -20.36
C SER A 46 12.60 4.92 -19.73
N PHE A 47 13.00 3.69 -19.43
CA PHE A 47 12.16 2.74 -18.69
C PHE A 47 11.84 3.24 -17.28
N GLY A 48 12.84 3.69 -16.53
CA GLY A 48 12.67 4.25 -15.19
C GLY A 48 11.75 5.49 -15.19
N ALA A 49 11.94 6.40 -16.16
CA ALA A 49 11.11 7.58 -16.33
C ALA A 49 9.66 7.21 -16.66
N PHE A 50 9.44 6.22 -17.53
CA PHE A 50 8.09 5.73 -17.83
C PHE A 50 7.42 5.12 -16.60
N GLN A 51 8.16 4.31 -15.82
CA GLN A 51 7.64 3.72 -14.59
C GLN A 51 7.31 4.78 -13.53
N LEU A 52 8.16 5.80 -13.38
CA LEU A 52 7.90 6.94 -12.50
C LEU A 52 6.68 7.72 -12.96
N ALA A 53 6.59 8.06 -14.25
CA ALA A 53 5.45 8.77 -14.81
C ALA A 53 4.14 7.99 -14.62
N SER A 54 4.13 6.69 -14.92
CA SER A 54 2.99 5.81 -14.69
C SER A 54 2.56 5.81 -13.22
N ARG A 55 3.51 5.68 -12.29
CA ARG A 55 3.21 5.72 -10.85
C ARG A 55 2.68 7.08 -10.40
N LEU A 56 3.24 8.17 -10.91
CA LEU A 56 2.79 9.53 -10.61
C LEU A 56 1.37 9.79 -11.14
N VAL A 57 1.08 9.40 -12.38
CA VAL A 57 -0.26 9.53 -12.97
C VAL A 57 -1.27 8.71 -12.17
N ASN A 58 -0.96 7.46 -11.84
CA ASN A 58 -1.83 6.63 -11.02
C ASN A 58 -2.05 7.22 -9.62
N ARG A 59 -0.99 7.72 -8.98
CA ARG A 59 -1.08 8.32 -7.64
C ARG A 59 -1.85 9.64 -7.66
N ALA A 60 -1.62 10.49 -8.65
CA ALA A 60 -2.36 11.74 -8.81
C ALA A 60 -3.84 11.45 -9.08
N GLY A 61 -4.14 10.50 -9.97
CA GLY A 61 -5.51 10.07 -10.26
C GLY A 61 -6.22 9.49 -9.03
N SER A 62 -5.53 8.67 -8.24
CA SER A 62 -6.10 8.06 -7.03
C SER A 62 -6.21 9.00 -5.83
N ASN A 63 -5.69 10.22 -5.90
CA ASN A 63 -5.77 11.23 -4.84
C ASN A 63 -6.35 12.55 -5.37
N ILE A 64 -6.95 12.54 -6.56
CA ILE A 64 -7.46 13.74 -7.20
C ILE A 64 -8.61 14.34 -6.38
N ASP A 65 -9.44 13.47 -5.80
CA ASP A 65 -10.44 13.77 -4.79
C ASP A 65 -9.85 14.54 -3.60
N MET A 66 -8.79 14.02 -2.98
CA MET A 66 -8.10 14.72 -1.87
C MET A 66 -7.50 16.06 -2.30
N ILE A 67 -6.90 16.14 -3.50
CA ILE A 67 -6.34 17.39 -4.03
C ILE A 67 -7.43 18.43 -4.26
N LEU A 68 -8.56 18.03 -4.87
CA LEU A 68 -9.70 18.90 -5.12
C LEU A 68 -10.31 19.37 -3.80
N ILE A 69 -10.53 18.49 -2.84
CA ILE A 69 -11.09 18.85 -1.53
C ILE A 69 -10.16 19.83 -0.81
N GLY A 70 -8.86 19.56 -0.75
CA GLY A 70 -7.90 20.49 -0.13
C GLY A 70 -7.87 21.86 -0.82
N ARG A 71 -8.00 21.90 -2.15
CA ARG A 71 -7.97 23.14 -2.96
C ARG A 71 -9.25 23.96 -2.83
N PHE A 72 -10.42 23.32 -2.84
CA PHE A 72 -11.73 23.99 -2.93
C PHE A 72 -12.45 24.12 -1.58
N LEU A 73 -12.27 23.15 -0.67
CA LEU A 73 -12.97 23.07 0.61
C LEU A 73 -12.03 23.34 1.81
N GLY A 74 -10.72 23.41 1.59
CA GLY A 74 -9.73 23.74 2.62
C GLY A 74 -9.21 22.53 3.40
N ALA A 75 -8.31 22.80 4.35
CA ALA A 75 -7.59 21.77 5.11
C ALA A 75 -8.49 20.98 6.08
N GLU A 76 -9.53 21.62 6.61
CA GLU A 76 -10.45 21.00 7.57
C GLU A 76 -11.30 19.91 6.91
N ALA A 77 -11.98 20.24 5.80
CA ALA A 77 -12.74 19.27 5.01
C ALA A 77 -11.85 18.13 4.47
N LEU A 78 -10.60 18.43 4.11
CA LEU A 78 -9.64 17.40 3.70
C LEU A 78 -9.29 16.45 4.86
N GLY A 79 -9.14 16.98 6.07
CA GLY A 79 -8.90 16.17 7.27
C GLY A 79 -10.03 15.17 7.52
N ILE A 80 -11.27 15.64 7.50
CA ILE A 80 -12.48 14.81 7.67
C ILE A 80 -12.55 13.75 6.57
N TYR A 81 -12.38 14.16 5.31
CA TYR A 81 -12.41 13.23 4.17
C TYR A 81 -11.31 12.16 4.28
N SER A 82 -10.10 12.54 4.66
CA SER A 82 -8.97 11.62 4.81
C SER A 82 -9.22 10.58 5.90
N LEU A 83 -9.84 10.96 7.01
CA LEU A 83 -10.21 10.04 8.08
C LEU A 83 -11.31 9.06 7.63
N ALA A 84 -12.36 9.55 6.98
CA ALA A 84 -13.40 8.71 6.41
C ALA A 84 -12.82 7.72 5.37
N TYR A 85 -11.97 8.21 4.47
CA TYR A 85 -11.29 7.39 3.47
C TYR A 85 -10.44 6.27 4.10
N GLN A 86 -9.71 6.57 5.19
CA GLN A 86 -8.94 5.56 5.92
C GLN A 86 -9.84 4.47 6.50
N ILE A 87 -10.95 4.83 7.14
CA ILE A 87 -11.90 3.86 7.72
C ILE A 87 -12.44 2.92 6.63
N VAL A 88 -12.85 3.48 5.49
CA VAL A 88 -13.37 2.71 4.35
C VAL A 88 -12.31 1.80 3.73
N THR A 89 -11.03 2.20 3.79
CA THR A 89 -9.93 1.47 3.13
C THR A 89 -9.38 0.31 3.98
N ILE A 90 -9.57 0.33 5.31
CA ILE A 90 -9.07 -0.74 6.22
C ILE A 90 -9.53 -2.14 5.81
N PRO A 91 -10.84 -2.41 5.54
CA PRO A 91 -11.30 -3.73 5.11
C PRO A 91 -10.61 -4.21 3.82
N VAL A 92 -10.46 -3.31 2.85
CA VAL A 92 -9.83 -3.60 1.55
C VAL A 92 -8.37 -4.00 1.74
N LEU A 93 -7.63 -3.29 2.59
CA LEU A 93 -6.22 -3.59 2.87
C LEU A 93 -6.01 -4.92 3.59
N LYS A 94 -6.99 -5.37 4.40
CA LYS A 94 -6.91 -6.67 5.07
C LYS A 94 -7.15 -7.84 4.12
N ILE A 95 -7.89 -7.63 3.03
CA ILE A 95 -8.30 -8.70 2.12
C ILE A 95 -7.34 -8.83 0.93
N ASN A 96 -6.76 -7.73 0.46
CA ASN A 96 -5.71 -7.73 -0.58
C ASN A 96 -4.64 -8.84 -0.41
N PRO A 97 -4.01 -9.02 0.77
CA PRO A 97 -3.02 -10.07 0.98
C PRO A 97 -3.58 -11.50 0.98
N ILE A 98 -4.89 -11.67 1.23
CA ILE A 98 -5.57 -12.97 1.18
C ILE A 98 -5.85 -13.33 -0.29
N VAL A 99 -6.32 -12.36 -1.08
CA VAL A 99 -6.53 -12.50 -2.53
C VAL A 99 -5.22 -12.88 -3.21
N THR A 100 -4.12 -12.18 -2.92
CA THR A 100 -2.83 -12.51 -3.54
C THR A 100 -2.31 -13.89 -3.12
N ARG A 101 -2.56 -14.32 -1.87
CA ARG A 101 -2.19 -15.65 -1.38
C ARG A 101 -2.96 -16.80 -2.05
N VAL A 102 -4.21 -16.58 -2.45
CA VAL A 102 -5.03 -17.58 -3.16
C VAL A 102 -4.84 -17.51 -4.67
N ALA A 103 -4.61 -16.32 -5.22
CA ALA A 103 -4.35 -16.15 -6.64
C ALA A 103 -3.02 -16.76 -7.08
N PHE A 104 -1.95 -16.66 -6.26
CA PHE A 104 -0.63 -17.19 -6.61
C PHE A 104 -0.62 -18.71 -6.90
N PRO A 105 -1.17 -19.57 -6.02
CA PRO A 105 -1.25 -21.02 -6.28
C PRO A 105 -2.04 -21.36 -7.55
N VAL A 106 -3.10 -20.60 -7.84
CA VAL A 106 -3.96 -20.86 -9.01
C VAL A 106 -3.33 -20.36 -10.31
N PHE A 107 -2.52 -19.30 -10.27
CA PHE A 107 -1.74 -18.86 -11.44
C PHE A 107 -0.62 -19.85 -11.80
N GLU A 108 -0.02 -20.52 -10.82
CA GLU A 108 0.95 -21.60 -11.09
C GLU A 108 0.27 -22.86 -11.64
N SER A 109 -0.95 -23.18 -11.18
CA SER A 109 -1.76 -24.23 -11.77
C SER A 109 -2.54 -23.69 -12.99
N GLN A 110 -1.89 -23.62 -14.16
CA GLN A 110 -2.43 -23.07 -15.42
C GLN A 110 -3.76 -23.69 -15.96
N ARG A 111 -4.53 -24.45 -15.18
CA ARG A 111 -5.67 -25.25 -15.66
C ARG A 111 -7.02 -24.98 -15.02
N ASP A 112 -7.10 -24.25 -13.90
CA ASP A 112 -8.38 -24.10 -13.21
C ASP A 112 -8.76 -22.67 -12.85
N HIS A 113 -9.24 -21.93 -13.85
CA HIS A 113 -9.79 -20.58 -13.67
C HIS A 113 -11.05 -20.55 -12.80
N SER A 114 -11.74 -21.70 -12.62
CA SER A 114 -12.97 -21.77 -11.83
C SER A 114 -12.70 -21.52 -10.35
N MET A 115 -11.65 -22.11 -9.80
CA MET A 115 -11.22 -21.90 -8.41
C MET A 115 -10.81 -20.45 -8.13
N LEU A 116 -10.17 -19.78 -9.08
CA LEU A 116 -9.79 -18.37 -8.97
C LEU A 116 -11.02 -17.47 -8.90
N ARG A 117 -12.01 -17.75 -9.76
CA ARG A 117 -13.29 -17.03 -9.80
C ARG A 117 -14.08 -17.24 -8.51
N GLU A 118 -14.21 -18.47 -8.04
CA GLU A 118 -14.92 -18.81 -6.81
C GLU A 118 -14.25 -18.22 -5.57
N GLY A 119 -12.92 -18.34 -5.47
CA GLY A 119 -12.15 -17.73 -4.39
C GLY A 119 -12.29 -16.20 -4.36
N PHE A 120 -12.20 -15.55 -5.52
CA PHE A 120 -12.40 -14.10 -5.64
C PHE A 120 -13.82 -13.70 -5.22
N LEU A 121 -14.86 -14.36 -5.77
CA LEU A 121 -16.26 -14.06 -5.44
C LEU A 121 -16.58 -14.33 -3.97
N SER A 122 -16.08 -15.40 -3.39
CA SER A 122 -16.27 -15.72 -1.97
C SER A 122 -15.64 -14.64 -1.07
N MET A 123 -14.44 -14.17 -1.41
CA MET A 123 -13.79 -13.08 -0.67
C MET A 123 -14.53 -11.76 -0.82
N THR A 124 -14.94 -11.41 -2.04
CA THR A 124 -15.74 -10.20 -2.29
C THR A 124 -17.07 -10.24 -1.53
N ASN A 125 -17.75 -11.38 -1.50
CA ASN A 125 -18.98 -11.55 -0.73
C ASN A 125 -18.74 -11.42 0.78
N MET A 126 -17.68 -12.03 1.31
CA MET A 126 -17.34 -11.91 2.72
C MET A 126 -16.96 -10.46 3.09
N LEU A 127 -16.26 -9.76 2.19
CA LEU A 127 -15.95 -8.33 2.32
C LEU A 127 -17.23 -7.50 2.35
N ALA A 128 -18.14 -7.74 1.41
CA ALA A 128 -19.42 -7.04 1.36
C ALA A 128 -20.22 -7.27 2.65
N LEU A 129 -20.32 -8.52 3.12
CA LEU A 129 -21.03 -8.87 4.34
C LEU A 129 -20.48 -8.19 5.61
N VAL A 130 -19.21 -7.83 5.65
CA VAL A 130 -18.60 -7.12 6.79
C VAL A 130 -18.63 -5.61 6.58
N SER A 131 -18.23 -5.13 5.40
CA SER A 131 -18.12 -3.71 5.10
C SER A 131 -19.49 -3.02 5.03
N PHE A 132 -20.53 -3.66 4.47
CA PHE A 132 -21.85 -3.04 4.39
C PHE A 132 -22.45 -2.75 5.79
N PRO A 133 -22.56 -3.71 6.72
CA PRO A 133 -23.05 -3.43 8.06
C PRO A 133 -22.19 -2.43 8.81
N LEU A 134 -20.86 -2.48 8.64
CA LEU A 134 -19.94 -1.58 9.31
C LEU A 134 -20.09 -0.14 8.81
N LEU A 135 -20.22 0.06 7.50
CA LEU A 135 -20.46 1.38 6.90
C LEU A 135 -21.87 1.91 7.22
N ILE A 136 -22.89 1.06 7.19
CA ILE A 136 -24.26 1.43 7.58
C ILE A 136 -24.31 1.80 9.07
N GLY A 137 -23.66 1.00 9.93
CA GLY A 137 -23.55 1.28 11.36
C GLY A 137 -22.84 2.59 11.63
N LEU A 138 -21.72 2.84 10.95
CA LEU A 138 -20.98 4.11 11.05
C LEU A 138 -21.81 5.30 10.55
N ALA A 139 -22.58 5.13 9.48
CA ALA A 139 -23.49 6.16 8.97
C ALA A 139 -24.65 6.43 9.94
N ALA A 140 -25.14 5.40 10.65
CA ALA A 140 -26.21 5.57 11.63
C ALA A 140 -25.75 6.27 12.92
N VAL A 141 -24.47 6.16 13.28
CA VAL A 141 -23.88 6.83 14.45
C VAL A 141 -23.00 8.02 14.08
N SER A 142 -23.10 8.52 12.84
CA SER A 142 -22.19 9.55 12.32
C SER A 142 -22.16 10.79 13.20
N ASP A 143 -23.32 11.23 13.67
CA ASP A 143 -23.46 12.48 14.44
C ASP A 143 -22.72 12.36 15.78
N SER A 144 -22.97 11.29 16.54
CA SER A 144 -22.25 11.02 17.80
C SER A 144 -20.78 10.67 17.58
N PHE A 145 -20.42 10.01 16.48
CA PHE A 145 -19.04 9.66 16.18
C PHE A 145 -18.21 10.91 15.89
N ILE A 146 -18.75 11.85 15.13
CA ILE A 146 -18.09 13.13 14.84
C ILE A 146 -17.91 13.92 16.13
N GLU A 147 -18.94 14.01 16.97
CA GLU A 147 -18.90 14.73 18.24
C GLU A 147 -17.86 14.16 19.22
N VAL A 148 -17.71 12.84 19.30
CA VAL A 148 -16.71 12.18 20.16
C VAL A 148 -15.29 12.30 19.62
N VAL A 149 -15.10 12.23 18.29
CA VAL A 149 -13.77 12.23 17.67
C VAL A 149 -13.21 13.63 17.48
N PHE A 150 -14.07 14.61 17.18
CA PHE A 150 -13.66 15.99 16.89
C PHE A 150 -14.01 16.97 18.02
N GLY A 151 -14.86 16.60 18.98
CA GLY A 151 -15.30 17.44 20.10
C GLY A 151 -16.40 18.43 19.70
N GLU A 152 -17.08 19.02 20.70
CA GLU A 152 -18.23 19.93 20.57
C GLU A 152 -18.00 21.23 19.78
N ASN A 153 -16.87 21.44 19.10
CA ASN A 153 -16.64 22.58 18.22
C ASN A 153 -15.75 22.20 17.02
N GLY A 154 -16.39 21.79 15.92
CA GLY A 154 -15.90 21.99 14.56
C GLY A 154 -16.58 23.22 13.98
#